data_AF-A0A7X3VSA0-F1
#
_entry.id   AF-A0A7X3VSA0-F1
#
_cell.length_a   1.000
_cell.length_b   1.000
_cell.length_c   1.000
_cell.angle_alpha   90.00
_cell.angle_beta   90.00
_cell.angle_gamma   90.00
#
_symmetry.space_group_name_H-M   'P 1'
#
loop_
_entity.id
_entity.type
_entity.pdbx_description
1 polymer ?
#
loop_
_entity_poly.entity_id
_entity_poly.type
_entity_poly.pdbx_seq_one_letter_code
_entity_poly.pdbx_strand_id
1 'polypeptide(L)'
;MTFGNATLRGGQTLLHDARMWGQLLRWGILGLVLSIVLTPAVSLFTTTSAHEWRVVGLGTLAEFKLGLKYDPDSRQTYEWREGERTLERISLIASDPRIERIRRRMLDTVHKKAWLGLWLGLAGIVLFALIFWILGRRMARAHRVRGAEMTSAQALGRRVQPVFSRLGGRFFPAARKSKPRIAGVPWPERAETQHTIVSGTTGSGKTVLISDLVAQIRERGERCILYDKMGSYTRAFFDPARDVLMNPLDARAPRWSPFFEARTPRDFDTMAAALIPQQKDTVDPFWVTAARQLFANGAGVL
;
A
#
# COMPACT_ATOMS: atom_id res chain seq x y z
N MET A 1 8.16 14.62 24.72
CA MET A 1 8.84 13.36 25.13
C MET A 1 10.18 13.75 25.73
N THR A 2 10.50 13.33 26.95
CA THR A 2 11.80 13.59 27.60
C THR A 2 12.91 12.81 26.88
N PHE A 3 14.11 13.40 26.78
CA PHE A 3 15.29 12.79 26.13
C PHE A 3 15.53 11.34 26.58
N GLY A 4 15.39 11.06 27.87
CA GLY A 4 15.53 9.71 28.45
C GLY A 4 14.51 8.68 27.93
N ASN A 5 13.27 9.07 27.66
CA ASN A 5 12.26 8.16 27.12
C ASN A 5 12.50 7.85 25.64
N ALA A 6 13.08 8.79 24.89
CA ALA A 6 13.45 8.58 23.49
C ALA A 6 14.68 7.65 23.36
N THR A 7 15.70 7.83 24.19
CA THR A 7 16.90 6.96 24.21
C THR A 7 16.57 5.55 24.70
N LEU A 8 15.72 5.39 25.72
CA LEU A 8 15.28 4.07 26.18
C LEU A 8 14.47 3.31 25.09
N ARG A 9 13.54 3.99 24.41
CA ARG A 9 12.78 3.38 23.30
C ARG A 9 13.68 3.00 22.12
N GLY A 10 14.63 3.85 21.76
CA GLY A 10 15.62 3.57 20.71
C GLY A 10 16.52 2.39 21.07
N GLY A 11 16.99 2.31 22.32
CA GLY A 11 17.77 1.18 22.81
C GLY A 11 17.00 -0.14 22.79
N GLN A 12 15.72 -0.12 23.20
CA GLN A 12 14.86 -1.30 23.16
C GLN A 12 14.62 -1.82 21.74
N THR A 13 14.38 -0.92 20.77
CA THR A 13 14.17 -1.31 19.37
C THR A 13 15.44 -1.89 18.76
N LEU A 14 16.60 -1.25 18.95
CA LEU A 14 17.88 -1.77 18.47
C LEU A 14 18.24 -3.14 19.06
N LEU A 15 18.06 -3.33 20.36
CA LEU A 15 18.32 -4.62 21.02
C LEU A 15 17.34 -5.70 20.57
N HIS A 16 16.08 -5.35 20.35
CA HIS A 16 15.08 -6.26 19.82
C HIS A 16 15.43 -6.71 18.41
N ASP A 17 15.77 -5.76 17.52
CA ASP A 17 16.17 -6.04 16.14
C ASP A 17 17.42 -6.91 16.10
N ALA A 18 18.44 -6.61 16.91
CA ALA A 18 19.66 -7.41 17.00
C ALA A 18 19.38 -8.87 17.44
N ARG A 19 18.50 -9.08 18.43
CA ARG A 19 18.09 -10.44 18.84
C ARG A 19 17.34 -11.17 17.74
N MET A 20 16.41 -10.49 17.06
CA MET A 20 15.63 -11.07 15.97
C MET A 20 16.52 -11.48 14.80
N TRP A 21 17.49 -10.65 14.43
CA TRP A 21 18.53 -10.99 13.45
C TRP A 21 19.37 -12.20 13.87
N GLY A 22 19.77 -12.26 15.15
CA GLY A 22 20.48 -13.40 15.70
C GLY A 22 19.66 -14.70 15.62
N GLN A 23 18.34 -14.65 15.84
CA GLN A 23 17.46 -15.81 15.69
C GLN A 23 17.36 -16.28 14.24
N LEU A 24 17.18 -15.35 13.28
CA LEU A 24 17.15 -15.69 11.86
C LEU A 24 18.45 -16.35 11.39
N LEU A 25 19.60 -15.83 11.84
CA LEU A 25 20.91 -16.40 11.52
C LEU A 25 21.08 -17.81 12.10
N ARG A 26 20.63 -18.04 13.33
CA ARG A 26 20.66 -19.39 13.96
C ARG A 26 19.81 -20.40 13.18
N TRP A 27 18.59 -20.03 12.78
CA TRP A 27 17.73 -20.91 11.98
C TRP A 27 18.29 -21.16 10.58
N GLY A 28 18.91 -20.16 9.96
CA GLY A 28 19.63 -20.31 8.70
C GLY A 28 20.79 -21.29 8.80
N ILE A 29 21.66 -21.13 9.81
CA ILE A 29 22.78 -22.05 10.07
C ILE A 29 22.28 -23.46 10.37
N LEU A 30 21.24 -23.61 11.20
CA LEU A 30 20.66 -24.92 11.50
C LEU A 30 20.15 -25.61 10.23
N GLY A 31 19.42 -24.88 9.37
CA GLY A 31 18.93 -25.40 8.09
C GLY A 31 20.08 -25.79 7.14
N LEU A 32 21.17 -25.02 7.12
CA LEU A 32 22.36 -25.33 6.34
C LEU A 32 23.04 -26.62 6.81
N VAL A 33 23.29 -26.74 8.12
CA VAL A 33 23.88 -27.94 8.71
C VAL A 33 23.00 -29.15 8.47
N LEU A 34 21.69 -29.00 8.65
CA LEU A 34 20.73 -30.07 8.40
C LEU A 34 20.75 -30.50 6.92
N SER A 35 20.85 -29.57 5.98
CA SER A 35 20.95 -29.88 4.54
C SER A 35 22.24 -30.62 4.20
N ILE A 36 23.38 -30.22 4.78
CA ILE A 36 24.68 -30.87 4.60
C ILE A 36 24.68 -32.32 5.13
N VAL A 37 23.93 -32.60 6.20
CA VAL A 37 23.86 -33.93 6.82
C VAL A 37 22.78 -34.81 6.19
N LEU A 38 21.57 -34.29 5.98
CA LEU A 38 20.45 -35.07 5.47
C LEU A 38 20.64 -35.46 4.00
N THR A 39 21.20 -34.60 3.16
CA THR A 39 21.38 -34.88 1.73
C THR A 39 22.24 -36.13 1.49
N PRO A 40 23.45 -36.27 2.08
CA PRO A 40 24.24 -37.50 1.98
C PRO A 40 23.58 -38.67 2.72
N ALA A 41 22.95 -38.47 3.87
CA ALA A 41 22.29 -39.55 4.62
C ALA A 41 21.14 -40.19 3.81
N VAL A 42 20.26 -39.38 3.22
CA VAL A 42 19.17 -39.85 2.35
C VAL A 42 19.73 -40.52 1.09
N SER A 43 20.78 -39.95 0.49
CA SER A 43 21.41 -40.55 -0.68
C SER A 43 21.99 -41.92 -0.34
N LEU A 44 22.73 -42.05 0.77
CA LEU A 44 23.29 -43.33 1.17
C LEU A 44 22.21 -44.36 1.49
N PHE A 45 21.13 -43.96 2.17
CA PHE A 45 20.02 -44.85 2.49
C PHE A 45 19.29 -45.37 1.24
N THR A 46 19.19 -44.55 0.20
CA THR A 46 18.47 -44.91 -1.04
C THR A 46 19.33 -45.64 -2.06
N THR A 47 20.65 -45.43 -2.06
CA THR A 47 21.56 -46.05 -3.06
C THR A 47 22.33 -47.26 -2.55
N THR A 48 22.34 -47.50 -1.23
CA THR A 48 23.18 -48.52 -0.61
C THR A 48 22.32 -49.65 -0.05
N SER A 49 22.75 -50.89 -0.25
CA SER A 49 22.09 -52.07 0.34
C SER A 49 22.48 -52.29 1.81
N ALA A 50 21.63 -52.97 2.57
CA ALA A 50 21.93 -53.37 3.95
C ALA A 50 23.19 -54.26 4.04
N HIS A 51 23.47 -55.03 2.99
CA HIS A 51 24.66 -55.87 2.89
C HIS A 51 25.95 -55.04 2.80
N GLU A 52 26.00 -54.00 1.97
CA GLU A 52 27.18 -53.12 1.85
C GLU A 52 27.53 -52.43 3.17
N TRP A 53 26.54 -52.00 3.95
CA TRP A 53 26.74 -51.45 5.29
C TRP A 53 27.36 -52.46 6.26
N ARG A 54 26.91 -53.72 6.22
CA ARG A 54 27.44 -54.80 7.06
C ARG A 54 28.88 -55.13 6.67
N VAL A 55 29.18 -55.25 5.38
CA VAL A 55 30.53 -55.57 4.88
C VAL A 55 31.54 -54.47 5.23
N VAL A 56 31.18 -53.20 5.03
CA VAL A 56 32.04 -52.06 5.42
C VAL A 56 32.19 -51.96 6.93
N GLY A 57 31.11 -52.23 7.69
CA GLY A 57 31.16 -52.29 9.15
C GLY A 57 32.08 -53.39 9.68
N LEU A 58 32.03 -54.58 9.10
CA LEU A 58 32.91 -55.72 9.44
C LEU A 58 34.38 -55.43 9.12
N GLY A 59 34.67 -54.79 7.99
CA GLY A 59 36.03 -54.36 7.64
C GLY A 59 36.57 -53.27 8.57
N THR A 60 35.74 -52.27 8.89
CA THR A 60 36.12 -51.21 9.84
C THR A 60 36.34 -51.77 11.24
N LEU A 61 35.52 -52.73 11.68
CA LEU A 61 35.70 -53.42 12.95
C LEU A 61 36.98 -54.27 12.97
N ALA A 62 37.32 -54.91 11.85
CA ALA A 62 38.56 -55.67 11.71
C ALA A 62 39.80 -54.77 11.80
N GLU A 63 39.81 -53.62 11.11
CA GLU A 63 40.86 -52.61 11.22
C GLU A 63 40.98 -52.06 12.66
N PHE A 64 39.85 -51.76 13.30
CA PHE A 64 39.82 -51.29 14.68
C PHE A 64 40.42 -52.32 15.65
N LYS A 65 40.09 -53.62 15.50
CA LYS A 65 40.66 -54.70 16.32
C LYS A 65 42.17 -54.85 16.11
N LEU A 66 42.67 -54.72 14.89
CA LEU A 66 44.12 -54.72 14.60
C LEU A 66 44.80 -53.50 15.22
N GLY A 67 44.16 -52.32 15.19
CA GLY A 67 44.63 -51.12 15.88
C GLY A 67 44.72 -51.28 17.40
N LEU A 68 43.84 -52.11 17.99
CA LEU A 68 43.86 -52.53 19.39
C LEU A 68 44.85 -53.68 19.69
N LYS A 69 45.70 -54.07 18.73
CA LYS A 69 46.71 -55.15 18.85
C LYS A 69 46.16 -56.55 19.11
N TYR A 70 44.96 -56.86 18.63
CA TYR A 70 44.46 -58.24 18.60
C TYR A 70 45.34 -59.10 17.68
N ASP A 71 45.40 -60.41 17.94
CA ASP A 71 46.13 -61.38 17.11
C ASP A 71 45.66 -61.30 15.65
N PRO A 72 46.57 -61.03 14.68
CA PRO A 72 46.26 -60.97 13.25
C PRO A 72 45.60 -62.23 12.68
N ASP A 73 45.80 -63.40 13.33
CA ASP A 73 45.23 -64.69 12.95
C ASP A 73 43.91 -65.02 13.66
N SER A 74 43.45 -64.14 14.55
CA SER A 74 42.14 -64.24 15.16
C SER A 74 41.06 -64.28 14.07
N ARG A 75 40.13 -65.22 14.19
CA ARG A 75 39.10 -65.47 13.18
C ARG A 75 37.81 -64.72 13.50
N GLN A 76 37.21 -64.14 12.49
CA GLN A 76 35.95 -63.42 12.56
C GLN A 76 34.98 -63.98 11.52
N THR A 77 33.70 -64.05 11.87
CA THR A 77 32.63 -64.37 10.93
C THR A 77 32.59 -63.29 9.84
N TYR A 78 32.80 -63.72 8.60
CA TYR A 78 32.83 -62.91 7.39
C TYR A 78 31.74 -63.39 6.45
N GLU A 79 30.84 -62.48 6.07
CA GLU A 79 29.72 -62.78 5.18
C GLU A 79 29.84 -61.89 3.94
N TRP A 80 30.42 -62.44 2.86
CA TRP A 80 30.62 -61.72 1.59
C TRP A 80 29.41 -61.80 0.66
N ARG A 81 28.66 -62.90 0.69
CA ARG A 81 27.38 -63.05 0.01
C ARG A 81 26.32 -63.26 1.06
N GLU A 82 25.17 -62.63 0.87
CA GLU A 82 24.04 -62.72 1.80
C GLU A 82 23.67 -64.21 2.02
N GLY A 83 23.88 -64.70 3.25
CA GLY A 83 23.68 -66.10 3.63
C GLY A 83 24.94 -67.01 3.64
N GLU A 84 26.07 -66.62 3.03
CA GLU A 84 27.33 -67.38 3.05
C GLU A 84 28.28 -66.86 4.14
N ARG A 85 28.28 -67.52 5.30
CA ARG A 85 29.16 -67.17 6.43
C ARG A 85 30.41 -68.04 6.43
N THR A 86 31.56 -67.38 6.37
CA THR A 86 32.89 -68.00 6.43
C THR A 86 33.66 -67.47 7.64
N LEU A 87 34.54 -68.28 8.22
CA LEU A 87 35.44 -67.83 9.28
C LEU A 87 36.77 -67.43 8.66
N GLU A 88 37.00 -66.13 8.54
CA GLU A 88 38.18 -65.56 7.90
C GLU A 88 39.09 -64.87 8.92
N ARG A 89 40.38 -64.74 8.57
CA ARG A 89 41.36 -64.04 9.42
C ARG A 89 41.08 -62.54 9.42
N ILE A 90 41.14 -61.90 10.59
CA ILE A 90 40.90 -60.45 10.73
C ILE A 90 41.85 -59.63 9.85
N SER A 91 43.11 -60.05 9.70
CA SER A 91 44.09 -59.42 8.79
C SER A 91 43.69 -59.48 7.31
N LEU A 92 43.08 -60.58 6.87
CA LEU A 92 42.61 -60.76 5.49
C LEU A 92 41.34 -59.92 5.22
N ILE A 93 40.44 -59.83 6.21
CA ILE A 93 39.23 -59.01 6.13
C ILE A 93 39.59 -57.51 6.07
N ALA A 94 40.55 -57.07 6.89
CA ALA A 94 40.98 -55.67 6.93
C ALA A 94 41.71 -55.22 5.65
N SER A 95 42.40 -56.14 4.96
CA SER A 95 43.16 -55.84 3.73
C SER A 95 42.39 -56.14 2.43
N ASP A 96 41.12 -56.53 2.51
CA ASP A 96 40.33 -56.91 1.32
C ASP A 96 40.07 -55.70 0.38
N PRO A 97 40.63 -55.70 -0.85
CA PRO A 97 40.45 -54.61 -1.80
C PRO A 97 38.99 -54.38 -2.23
N ARG A 98 38.09 -55.35 -2.00
CA ARG A 98 36.66 -55.25 -2.32
C ARG A 98 35.94 -54.37 -1.30
N ILE A 99 36.21 -54.55 -0.01
CA ILE A 99 35.65 -53.73 1.07
C ILE A 99 36.11 -52.28 0.90
N GLU A 100 37.40 -52.10 0.57
CA GLU A 100 37.97 -50.79 0.33
C GLU A 100 37.34 -50.06 -0.88
N ARG A 101 36.95 -50.79 -1.94
CA ARG A 101 36.21 -50.19 -3.07
C ARG A 101 34.81 -49.72 -2.68
N ILE A 102 34.09 -50.49 -1.87
CA ILE A 102 32.75 -50.12 -1.40
C ILE A 102 32.85 -48.92 -0.45
N ARG A 103 33.82 -48.94 0.48
CA ARG A 103 34.12 -47.82 1.39
C ARG A 103 34.43 -46.54 0.64
N ARG A 104 35.35 -46.56 -0.34
CA ARG A 104 35.68 -45.37 -1.15
C ARG A 104 34.47 -44.85 -1.92
N ARG A 105 33.66 -45.73 -2.52
CA ARG A 105 32.42 -45.32 -3.20
C ARG A 105 31.43 -44.64 -2.25
N MET A 106 31.26 -45.17 -1.03
CA MET A 106 30.42 -44.56 0.00
C MET A 106 30.95 -43.18 0.41
N LEU A 107 32.24 -43.05 0.71
CA LEU A 107 32.87 -41.78 1.08
C LEU A 107 32.77 -40.74 -0.04
N ASP A 108 32.99 -41.13 -1.29
CA ASP A 108 32.82 -40.26 -2.45
C ASP A 108 31.37 -39.78 -2.61
N THR A 109 30.42 -40.68 -2.34
CA THR A 109 28.99 -40.35 -2.36
C THR A 109 28.66 -39.36 -1.26
N VAL A 110 29.15 -39.57 -0.03
CA VAL A 110 29.01 -38.63 1.09
C VAL A 110 29.59 -37.27 0.72
N HIS A 111 30.82 -37.22 0.21
CA HIS A 111 31.49 -35.97 -0.12
C HIS A 111 30.74 -35.18 -1.20
N LYS A 112 30.39 -35.84 -2.32
CA LYS A 112 29.64 -35.20 -3.43
C LYS A 112 28.26 -34.72 -2.99
N LYS A 113 27.56 -35.50 -2.16
CA LYS A 113 26.21 -35.16 -1.69
C LYS A 113 26.21 -34.15 -0.54
N ALA A 114 27.27 -34.10 0.27
CA ALA A 114 27.48 -33.03 1.24
C ALA A 114 27.69 -31.68 0.54
N TRP A 115 28.46 -31.64 -0.56
CA TRP A 115 28.57 -30.44 -1.40
C TRP A 115 27.24 -30.01 -2.01
N LEU A 116 26.44 -30.97 -2.51
CA LEU A 116 25.10 -30.67 -2.99
C LEU A 116 24.21 -30.11 -1.86
N GLY A 117 24.28 -30.72 -0.66
CA GLY A 117 23.57 -30.26 0.53
C GLY A 117 23.97 -28.84 0.96
N LEU A 118 25.25 -28.48 0.85
CA LEU A 118 25.74 -27.12 1.09
C LEU A 118 25.08 -26.11 0.13
N TRP A 119 25.10 -26.40 -1.17
CA TRP A 119 24.50 -25.50 -2.18
C TRP A 119 22.99 -25.37 -2.02
N LEU A 120 22.28 -26.48 -1.75
CA LEU A 120 20.84 -26.46 -1.47
C LEU A 120 20.52 -25.67 -0.19
N GLY A 121 21.33 -25.82 0.87
CA GLY A 121 21.17 -25.08 2.11
C GLY A 121 21.40 -23.58 1.92
N LEU A 122 22.45 -23.18 1.19
CA LEU A 122 22.73 -21.78 0.85
C LEU A 122 21.60 -21.17 0.02
N ALA A 123 21.12 -21.89 -1.01
CA ALA A 123 19.97 -21.45 -1.80
C ALA A 123 18.71 -21.29 -0.95
N GLY A 124 18.48 -22.21 -0.01
CA GLY A 124 17.39 -22.13 0.97
C GLY A 124 17.48 -20.89 1.87
N ILE A 125 18.67 -20.55 2.38
CA ILE A 125 18.89 -19.33 3.17
C ILE A 125 18.58 -18.08 2.34
N VAL A 126 19.07 -18.01 1.10
CA VAL A 126 18.82 -16.87 0.21
C VAL A 126 17.33 -16.71 -0.07
N LEU A 127 16.64 -17.82 -0.38
CA LEU A 127 15.20 -17.80 -0.63
C LEU A 127 14.41 -17.37 0.62
N PHE A 128 14.78 -17.89 1.80
CA PHE A 128 14.19 -17.51 3.08
C PHE A 128 14.37 -16.00 3.34
N ALA A 129 15.60 -15.48 3.19
CA ALA A 129 15.87 -14.05 3.33
C ALA A 129 15.07 -13.20 2.34
N LEU A 130 14.95 -13.64 1.07
CA LEU A 130 14.18 -12.96 0.04
C LEU A 130 12.68 -12.92 0.38
N ILE A 131 12.11 -14.03 0.83
CA ILE A 131 10.70 -14.10 1.24
C ILE A 131 10.41 -13.12 2.38
N PHE A 132 11.24 -13.13 3.44
CA PHE A 132 11.10 -12.22 4.56
C PHE A 132 11.31 -10.76 4.16
N TRP A 133 12.22 -10.47 3.23
CA TRP A 133 12.41 -9.13 2.69
C TRP A 133 11.19 -8.63 1.91
N ILE A 134 10.58 -9.48 1.07
CA ILE A 134 9.35 -9.13 0.33
C ILE A 134 8.18 -8.90 1.30
N LEU A 135 7.97 -9.81 2.25
CA LEU A 135 6.92 -9.71 3.27
C LEU A 135 7.13 -8.46 4.15
N GLY A 136 8.37 -8.22 4.59
CA GLY A 136 8.75 -7.05 5.37
C GLY A 136 8.46 -5.75 4.63
N ARG A 137 8.82 -5.65 3.33
CA ARG A 137 8.48 -4.47 2.51
C ARG A 137 6.98 -4.25 2.33
N ARG A 138 6.17 -5.32 2.32
CA ARG A 138 4.71 -5.20 2.26
C ARG A 138 4.13 -4.69 3.57
N MET A 139 4.65 -5.16 4.71
CA MET A 139 4.20 -4.77 6.06
C MET A 139 4.74 -3.41 6.52
N ALA A 140 5.92 -3.02 6.05
CA ALA A 140 6.55 -1.73 6.35
C ALA A 140 5.86 -0.53 5.68
N ARG A 141 4.89 -0.76 4.79
CA ARG A 141 4.03 0.32 4.30
C ARG A 141 3.22 0.82 5.49
N ALA A 142 3.51 2.04 5.91
CA ALA A 142 2.84 2.71 7.02
C ALA A 142 1.31 2.53 6.89
N HIS A 143 0.74 1.72 7.77
CA HIS A 143 -0.69 1.51 7.82
C HIS A 143 -1.30 2.76 8.44
N ARG A 144 -1.99 3.55 7.61
CA ARG A 144 -2.62 4.79 8.03
C ARG A 144 -3.74 4.49 9.01
N VAL A 145 -3.59 4.92 10.26
CA VAL A 145 -4.59 4.68 11.31
C VAL A 145 -5.75 5.68 11.22
N ARG A 146 -5.50 6.98 10.97
CA ARG A 146 -6.52 8.07 10.89
C ARG A 146 -6.03 9.27 10.04
N GLY A 147 -6.90 10.25 9.75
CA GLY A 147 -6.51 11.59 9.23
C GLY A 147 -7.11 11.98 7.87
N ALA A 148 -6.34 12.69 7.03
CA ALA A 148 -6.57 12.86 5.58
C ALA A 148 -5.78 11.78 4.79
N GLU A 149 -6.27 11.37 3.63
CA GLU A 149 -5.61 10.36 2.77
C GLU A 149 -5.33 10.99 1.41
N MET A 150 -4.06 10.98 0.99
CA MET A 150 -3.71 11.30 -0.39
C MET A 150 -3.92 10.05 -1.24
N THR A 151 -4.68 10.19 -2.32
CA THR A 151 -4.97 9.10 -3.24
C THR A 151 -4.91 9.62 -4.68
N SER A 152 -4.85 8.71 -5.65
CA SER A 152 -4.85 9.11 -7.07
C SER A 152 -6.24 9.60 -7.48
N ALA A 153 -6.29 10.50 -8.47
CA ALA A 153 -7.56 11.01 -9.01
C ALA A 153 -8.50 9.87 -9.46
N GLN A 154 -7.93 8.81 -10.06
CA GLN A 154 -8.69 7.63 -10.48
C GLN A 154 -9.28 6.87 -9.28
N ALA A 155 -8.50 6.68 -8.21
CA ALA A 155 -8.98 6.02 -6.99
C ALA A 155 -10.03 6.88 -6.27
N LEU A 156 -9.85 8.20 -6.22
CA LEU A 156 -10.82 9.13 -5.66
C LEU A 156 -12.14 9.07 -6.44
N GLY A 157 -12.09 9.20 -7.77
CA GLY A 157 -13.28 9.08 -8.62
C GLY A 157 -13.99 7.74 -8.43
N ARG A 158 -13.23 6.66 -8.16
CA ARG A 158 -13.81 5.35 -7.86
C ARG A 158 -14.54 5.29 -6.51
N ARG A 159 -14.08 6.05 -5.50
CA ARG A 159 -14.69 6.11 -4.16
C ARG A 159 -15.90 7.06 -4.14
N VAL A 160 -15.83 8.16 -4.89
CA VAL A 160 -16.84 9.23 -4.89
C VAL A 160 -18.08 8.86 -5.70
N GLN A 161 -17.94 8.01 -6.73
CA GLN A 161 -19.08 7.47 -7.47
C GLN A 161 -19.52 6.12 -6.88
N PRO A 162 -20.70 6.01 -6.24
CA PRO A 162 -21.22 4.72 -5.78
C PRO A 162 -21.43 3.74 -6.93
N VAL A 163 -21.31 2.44 -6.66
CA VAL A 163 -21.42 1.37 -7.67
C VAL A 163 -22.75 1.45 -8.45
N PHE A 164 -23.84 1.80 -7.77
CA PHE A 164 -25.15 2.04 -8.38
C PHE A 164 -25.16 3.16 -9.42
N SER A 165 -24.32 4.20 -9.29
CA SER A 165 -24.20 5.23 -10.32
C SER A 165 -23.48 4.76 -11.59
N ARG A 166 -22.65 3.71 -11.51
CA ARG A 166 -22.01 3.09 -12.69
C ARG A 166 -22.92 2.08 -13.39
N LEU A 167 -23.63 1.27 -12.61
CA LEU A 167 -24.54 0.25 -13.15
C LEU A 167 -25.86 0.87 -13.62
N GLY A 168 -26.41 1.83 -12.88
CA GLY A 168 -27.65 2.52 -13.23
C GLY A 168 -27.57 3.29 -14.55
N GLY A 169 -26.40 3.82 -14.92
CA GLY A 169 -26.22 4.45 -16.24
C GLY A 169 -26.28 3.47 -17.42
N ARG A 170 -26.07 2.17 -17.17
CA ARG A 170 -26.15 1.11 -18.18
C ARG A 170 -27.57 0.55 -18.34
N PHE A 171 -28.38 0.60 -17.28
CA PHE A 171 -29.75 0.07 -17.29
C PHE A 171 -30.84 1.16 -17.39
N PHE A 172 -30.55 2.39 -16.97
CA PHE A 172 -31.48 3.54 -16.97
C PHE A 172 -30.80 4.82 -17.50
N PRO A 173 -30.41 4.87 -18.78
CA PRO A 173 -29.71 6.01 -19.37
C PRO A 173 -30.54 7.31 -19.37
N ALA A 174 -31.87 7.21 -19.39
CA ALA A 174 -32.77 8.38 -19.46
C ALA A 174 -32.94 9.16 -18.14
N ALA A 175 -32.49 8.62 -17.00
CA ALA A 175 -32.87 9.13 -15.68
C ALA A 175 -31.80 9.97 -14.95
N ARG A 176 -30.62 10.21 -15.53
CA ARG A 176 -29.56 10.95 -14.83
C ARG A 176 -28.84 11.96 -15.72
N LYS A 177 -29.03 13.25 -15.41
CA LYS A 177 -28.08 14.30 -15.81
C LYS A 177 -26.68 13.89 -15.35
N SER A 178 -25.68 14.00 -16.22
CA SER A 178 -24.28 13.76 -15.88
C SER A 178 -23.89 14.63 -14.68
N LYS A 179 -23.28 14.02 -13.66
CA LYS A 179 -22.77 14.78 -12.50
C LYS A 179 -21.63 15.68 -12.98
N PRO A 180 -21.51 16.91 -12.44
CA PRO A 180 -20.40 17.77 -12.75
C PRO A 180 -19.09 17.14 -12.27
N ARG A 181 -17.97 17.65 -12.76
CA ARG A 181 -16.62 17.19 -12.50
C ARG A 181 -15.76 18.38 -12.11
N ILE A 182 -14.92 18.20 -11.10
CA ILE A 182 -13.90 19.15 -10.69
C ILE A 182 -12.55 18.57 -11.11
N ALA A 183 -11.83 19.24 -12.01
CA ALA A 183 -10.52 18.78 -12.49
C ALA A 183 -10.54 17.30 -12.94
N GLY A 184 -11.59 16.89 -13.66
CA GLY A 184 -11.79 15.52 -14.15
C GLY A 184 -12.35 14.53 -13.12
N VAL A 185 -12.39 14.87 -11.84
CA VAL A 185 -12.95 14.02 -10.77
C VAL A 185 -14.46 14.27 -10.64
N PRO A 186 -15.30 13.23 -10.68
CA PRO A 186 -16.75 13.36 -10.46
C PRO A 186 -17.09 14.03 -9.13
N TRP A 187 -18.07 14.93 -9.15
CA TRP A 187 -18.55 15.59 -7.94
C TRP A 187 -19.19 14.59 -6.97
N PRO A 188 -18.89 14.66 -5.66
CA PRO A 188 -19.52 13.80 -4.67
C PRO A 188 -21.03 13.96 -4.60
N GLU A 189 -21.71 12.86 -4.30
CA GLU A 189 -23.15 12.87 -4.14
C GLU A 189 -23.57 13.84 -3.03
N ARG A 190 -24.53 14.73 -3.34
CA ARG A 190 -25.06 15.77 -2.44
C ARG A 190 -24.05 16.83 -1.99
N ALA A 191 -22.81 16.82 -2.51
CA ALA A 191 -21.83 17.84 -2.17
C ALA A 191 -22.03 19.15 -2.96
N GLU A 192 -22.78 19.14 -4.07
CA GLU A 192 -23.07 20.36 -4.86
C GLU A 192 -23.76 21.45 -4.01
N THR A 193 -24.59 21.04 -3.03
CA THR A 193 -25.32 21.95 -2.14
C THR A 193 -24.57 22.30 -0.84
N GLN A 194 -23.35 21.78 -0.64
CA GLN A 194 -22.55 22.02 0.57
C GLN A 194 -21.58 23.20 0.43
N HIS A 195 -21.69 23.93 -0.69
CA HIS A 195 -20.74 24.95 -1.12
C HIS A 195 -19.35 24.37 -1.42
N THR A 196 -18.55 25.11 -2.18
CA THR A 196 -17.18 24.68 -2.53
C THR A 196 -16.29 25.90 -2.58
N ILE A 197 -15.14 25.80 -1.93
CA ILE A 197 -14.10 26.82 -1.95
C ILE A 197 -12.98 26.38 -2.89
N VAL A 198 -12.68 27.22 -3.89
CA VAL A 198 -11.53 27.04 -4.79
C VAL A 198 -10.46 28.03 -4.36
N SER A 199 -9.37 27.52 -3.79
CA SER A 199 -8.25 28.34 -3.32
C SER A 199 -6.98 28.06 -4.12
N GLY A 200 -6.18 29.10 -4.35
CA GLY A 200 -4.93 29.02 -5.10
C GLY A 200 -4.34 30.39 -5.41
N THR A 201 -3.05 30.45 -5.72
CA THR A 201 -2.34 31.69 -6.07
C THR A 201 -2.75 32.22 -7.45
N THR A 202 -2.35 33.45 -7.79
CA THR A 202 -2.52 33.99 -9.16
C THR A 202 -1.80 33.06 -10.15
N GLY A 203 -2.47 32.74 -11.26
CA GLY A 203 -1.93 31.80 -12.26
C GLY A 203 -2.15 30.31 -11.96
N SER A 204 -2.70 29.92 -10.80
CA SER A 204 -2.90 28.50 -10.44
C SER A 204 -4.04 27.77 -11.17
N GLY A 205 -4.66 28.41 -12.18
CA GLY A 205 -5.76 27.81 -12.96
C GLY A 205 -7.17 27.90 -12.34
N LYS A 206 -7.40 28.74 -11.32
CA LYS A 206 -8.75 28.91 -10.73
C LYS A 206 -9.82 29.30 -11.77
N THR A 207 -9.52 30.26 -12.64
CA THR A 207 -10.43 30.69 -13.72
C THR A 207 -10.71 29.56 -14.70
N VAL A 208 -9.71 28.72 -15.00
CA VAL A 208 -9.87 27.55 -15.86
C VAL A 208 -10.83 26.55 -15.23
N LEU A 209 -10.62 26.23 -13.94
CA LEU A 209 -11.49 25.32 -13.19
C LEU A 209 -12.94 25.82 -13.13
N ILE A 210 -13.15 27.09 -12.82
CA ILE A 210 -14.51 27.67 -12.74
C ILE A 210 -15.15 27.72 -14.12
N SER A 211 -14.41 28.06 -15.18
CA SER A 211 -14.93 28.08 -16.56
C SER A 211 -15.38 26.69 -17.02
N ASP A 212 -14.62 25.64 -16.69
CA ASP A 212 -15.01 24.25 -16.94
C ASP A 212 -16.32 23.90 -16.21
N LEU A 213 -16.48 24.33 -14.95
CA LEU A 213 -17.74 24.14 -14.22
C LEU A 213 -18.91 24.90 -14.84
N VAL A 214 -18.70 26.15 -15.29
CA VAL A 214 -19.74 26.94 -15.97
C VAL A 214 -20.18 26.27 -17.28
N ALA A 215 -19.22 25.73 -18.05
CA ALA A 215 -19.53 24.99 -19.27
C ALA A 215 -20.38 23.75 -18.98
N GLN A 216 -20.05 23.00 -17.93
CA GLN A 216 -20.83 21.82 -17.51
C GLN A 216 -22.23 22.20 -17.01
N ILE A 217 -22.38 23.28 -16.24
CA ILE A 217 -23.70 23.80 -15.80
C ILE A 217 -24.56 24.14 -17.02
N ARG A 218 -23.96 24.79 -18.03
CA ARG A 218 -24.63 25.13 -19.28
C ARG A 218 -25.06 23.90 -20.07
N GLU A 219 -24.17 22.91 -20.23
CA GLU A 219 -24.48 21.64 -20.91
C GLU A 219 -25.65 20.91 -20.24
N ARG A 220 -25.75 21.00 -18.91
CA ARG A 220 -26.82 20.41 -18.11
C ARG A 220 -28.14 21.20 -18.15
N GLY A 221 -28.17 22.36 -18.81
CA GLY A 221 -29.33 23.27 -18.82
C GLY A 221 -29.67 23.81 -17.43
N GLU A 222 -28.68 23.98 -16.57
CA GLU A 222 -28.84 24.51 -15.22
C GLU A 222 -28.54 26.02 -15.17
N ARG A 223 -29.03 26.68 -14.12
CA ARG A 223 -28.86 28.12 -13.92
C ARG A 223 -27.69 28.39 -12.99
N CYS A 224 -26.91 29.43 -13.27
CA CYS A 224 -25.91 29.95 -12.35
C CYS A 224 -25.95 31.49 -12.33
N ILE A 225 -25.49 32.06 -11.23
CA ILE A 225 -25.23 33.50 -11.10
C ILE A 225 -23.71 33.65 -10.99
N LEU A 226 -23.12 34.45 -11.89
CA LEU A 226 -21.69 34.67 -11.93
C LEU A 226 -21.37 36.11 -11.55
N TYR A 227 -20.59 36.26 -10.47
CA TYR A 227 -19.96 37.52 -10.13
C TYR A 227 -18.64 37.64 -10.91
N ASP A 228 -18.65 38.45 -11.98
CA ASP A 228 -17.54 38.54 -12.92
C ASP A 228 -16.86 39.91 -12.90
N LYS A 229 -16.03 40.14 -11.87
CA LYS A 229 -15.30 41.40 -11.70
C LYS A 229 -14.46 41.82 -12.91
N MET A 230 -13.89 40.85 -13.65
CA MET A 230 -12.96 41.12 -14.76
C MET A 230 -13.61 41.01 -16.14
N GLY A 231 -14.90 40.66 -16.24
CA GLY A 231 -15.58 40.44 -17.52
C GLY A 231 -15.15 39.18 -18.27
N SER A 232 -14.34 38.31 -17.65
CA SER A 232 -13.77 37.12 -18.28
C SER A 232 -14.82 36.05 -18.62
N TYR A 233 -15.78 35.84 -17.72
CA TYR A 233 -16.85 34.86 -17.92
C TYR A 233 -17.92 35.43 -18.85
N THR A 234 -18.21 36.72 -18.73
CA THR A 234 -19.12 37.45 -19.61
C THR A 234 -18.63 37.35 -21.05
N ARG A 235 -17.34 37.62 -21.30
CA ARG A 235 -16.74 37.49 -22.63
C ARG A 235 -16.81 36.05 -23.18
N ALA A 236 -16.62 35.05 -22.34
CA ALA A 236 -16.54 33.65 -22.77
C ALA A 236 -17.92 32.98 -22.93
N PHE A 237 -18.90 33.36 -22.10
CA PHE A 237 -20.15 32.62 -21.98
C PHE A 237 -21.41 33.46 -22.25
N PHE A 238 -21.39 34.79 -22.15
CA PHE A 238 -22.62 35.57 -22.26
C PHE A 238 -23.29 35.43 -23.64
N ASP A 239 -24.58 35.12 -23.62
CA ASP A 239 -25.44 35.06 -24.79
C ASP A 239 -26.67 35.95 -24.57
N PRO A 240 -26.83 37.04 -25.33
CA PRO A 240 -27.91 38.01 -25.14
C PRO A 240 -29.30 37.44 -25.36
N ALA A 241 -29.43 36.28 -26.04
CA ALA A 241 -30.74 35.65 -26.26
C ALA A 241 -31.28 34.92 -25.02
N ARG A 242 -30.43 34.64 -24.02
CA ARG A 242 -30.79 33.80 -22.86
C ARG A 242 -30.26 34.29 -21.51
N ASP A 243 -29.14 35.01 -21.49
CA ASP A 243 -28.45 35.39 -20.27
C ASP A 243 -28.78 36.85 -19.91
N VAL A 244 -28.82 37.14 -18.61
CA VAL A 244 -29.04 38.50 -18.09
C VAL A 244 -27.72 39.05 -17.56
N LEU A 245 -27.27 40.17 -18.10
CA LEU A 245 -26.10 40.91 -17.62
C LEU A 245 -26.56 42.03 -16.68
N MET A 246 -26.25 41.95 -15.40
CA MET A 246 -26.47 43.04 -14.45
C MET A 246 -25.19 43.86 -14.27
N ASN A 247 -25.09 44.97 -15.01
CA ASN A 247 -24.03 45.97 -14.86
C ASN A 247 -24.58 47.36 -15.18
N PRO A 248 -24.67 48.30 -14.22
CA PRO A 248 -25.27 49.62 -14.45
C PRO A 248 -24.51 50.49 -15.46
N LEU A 249 -23.27 50.12 -15.80
CA LEU A 249 -22.44 50.81 -16.80
C LEU A 249 -22.50 50.15 -18.19
N ASP A 250 -23.28 49.08 -18.35
CA ASP A 250 -23.42 48.36 -19.61
C ASP A 250 -24.79 48.62 -20.23
N ALA A 251 -24.81 49.08 -21.48
CA ALA A 251 -26.05 49.41 -22.19
C ALA A 251 -26.98 48.20 -22.41
N ARG A 252 -26.45 46.97 -22.31
CA ARG A 252 -27.22 45.72 -22.44
C ARG A 252 -27.96 45.35 -21.17
N ALA A 253 -27.61 45.97 -20.04
CA ALA A 253 -28.19 45.63 -18.76
C ALA A 253 -29.67 46.04 -18.71
N PRO A 254 -30.54 45.22 -18.10
CA PRO A 254 -31.93 45.60 -17.89
C PRO A 254 -32.00 46.79 -16.93
N ARG A 255 -33.01 47.64 -17.12
CA ARG A 255 -33.37 48.64 -16.12
C ARG A 255 -33.87 47.91 -14.88
N TRP A 256 -33.09 47.95 -13.81
CA TRP A 256 -33.40 47.25 -12.58
C TRP A 256 -33.21 48.19 -11.39
N SER A 257 -34.10 48.05 -10.42
CA SER A 257 -34.03 48.72 -9.13
C SER A 257 -34.32 47.67 -8.05
N PRO A 258 -33.54 47.61 -6.95
CA PRO A 258 -33.82 46.70 -5.84
C PRO A 258 -35.24 46.85 -5.30
N PHE A 259 -35.80 48.07 -5.33
CA PHE A 259 -37.16 48.35 -4.85
C PHE A 259 -38.24 47.56 -5.60
N PHE A 260 -38.00 47.14 -6.85
CA PHE A 260 -38.94 46.33 -7.62
C PHE A 260 -39.04 44.88 -7.13
N GLU A 261 -38.11 44.42 -6.27
CA GLU A 261 -38.13 43.06 -5.70
C GLU A 261 -38.96 42.98 -4.41
N ALA A 262 -39.32 44.12 -3.81
CA ALA A 262 -40.06 44.15 -2.55
C ALA A 262 -41.53 43.79 -2.78
N ARG A 263 -42.02 42.77 -2.06
CA ARG A 263 -43.41 42.32 -2.10
C ARG A 263 -44.17 42.65 -0.83
N THR A 264 -43.43 42.88 0.26
CA THR A 264 -43.93 43.23 1.58
C THR A 264 -43.04 44.31 2.21
N PRO A 265 -43.55 45.11 3.17
CA PRO A 265 -42.73 46.11 3.84
C PRO A 265 -41.47 45.55 4.51
N ARG A 266 -41.50 44.29 4.96
CA ARG A 266 -40.35 43.58 5.58
C ARG A 266 -39.23 43.28 4.58
N ASP A 267 -39.51 43.29 3.29
CA ASP A 267 -38.47 43.09 2.28
C ASP A 267 -37.52 44.30 2.26
N PHE A 268 -38.00 45.51 2.58
CA PHE A 268 -37.14 46.69 2.70
C PHE A 268 -36.19 46.59 3.90
N ASP A 269 -36.58 45.94 5.00
CA ASP A 269 -35.66 45.64 6.11
C ASP A 269 -34.54 44.69 5.66
N THR A 270 -34.89 43.67 4.86
CA THR A 270 -33.93 42.71 4.31
C THR A 270 -32.98 43.37 3.31
N MET A 271 -33.50 44.25 2.45
CA MET A 271 -32.71 45.07 1.53
C MET A 271 -31.78 46.02 2.29
N ALA A 272 -32.27 46.70 3.32
CA ALA A 272 -31.47 47.56 4.18
C ALA A 272 -30.30 46.79 4.81
N ALA A 273 -30.55 45.57 5.30
CA ALA A 273 -29.51 44.72 5.88
C ALA A 273 -28.42 44.33 4.85
N ALA A 274 -28.82 44.07 3.61
CA ALA A 274 -27.90 43.71 2.52
C ALA A 274 -27.11 44.92 1.98
N LEU A 275 -27.75 46.08 1.80
CA LEU A 275 -27.16 47.29 1.25
C LEU A 275 -26.27 48.02 2.26
N ILE A 276 -26.62 47.97 3.54
CA ILE A 276 -25.90 48.63 4.64
C ILE A 276 -25.36 47.53 5.56
N PRO A 277 -24.26 46.85 5.20
CA PRO A 277 -23.71 45.77 6.01
C PRO A 277 -23.09 46.31 7.31
N GLN A 278 -23.25 45.56 8.40
CA GLN A 278 -22.59 45.89 9.66
C GLN A 278 -21.11 45.48 9.57
N GLN A 279 -20.20 46.41 9.82
CA GLN A 279 -18.76 46.09 9.85
C GLN A 279 -18.44 45.36 11.14
N LYS A 280 -17.52 44.39 11.07
CA LYS A 280 -17.17 43.51 12.21
C LYS A 280 -16.53 44.26 13.38
N ASP A 281 -15.89 45.39 13.10
CA ASP A 281 -15.09 46.16 14.07
C ASP A 281 -15.79 47.45 14.53
N THR A 282 -17.08 47.64 14.21
CA THR A 282 -17.83 48.82 14.64
C THR A 282 -18.23 48.68 16.11
N VAL A 283 -17.70 49.56 16.96
CA VAL A 283 -17.99 49.61 18.41
C VAL A 283 -19.43 50.06 18.69
N ASP A 284 -20.01 50.91 17.83
CA ASP A 284 -21.37 51.42 17.98
C ASP A 284 -22.26 51.08 16.76
N PRO A 285 -23.22 50.14 16.90
CA PRO A 285 -24.14 49.76 15.82
C PRO A 285 -25.25 50.78 15.58
N PHE A 286 -25.35 51.85 16.37
CA PHE A 286 -26.43 52.84 16.30
C PHE A 286 -26.57 53.42 14.89
N TRP A 287 -25.48 53.90 14.29
CA TRP A 287 -25.53 54.55 12.97
C TRP A 287 -25.97 53.59 11.86
N VAL A 288 -25.53 52.34 11.91
CA VAL A 288 -25.94 51.30 10.96
C VAL A 288 -27.42 50.98 11.12
N THR A 289 -27.88 50.84 12.37
CA THR A 289 -29.27 50.50 12.68
C THR A 289 -30.22 51.63 12.31
N ALA A 290 -29.88 52.87 12.67
CA ALA A 290 -30.64 54.06 12.34
C ALA A 290 -30.73 54.25 10.81
N ALA A 291 -29.63 54.08 10.08
CA ALA A 291 -29.62 54.17 8.63
C ALA A 291 -30.51 53.10 7.98
N ARG A 292 -30.49 51.87 8.49
CA ARG A 292 -31.37 50.78 8.02
C ARG A 292 -32.84 51.08 8.27
N GLN A 293 -33.19 51.57 9.47
CA GLN A 293 -34.57 51.95 9.81
C GLN A 293 -35.07 53.09 8.92
N LEU A 294 -34.23 54.11 8.70
CA LEU A 294 -34.57 55.21 7.81
C LEU A 294 -34.80 54.73 6.38
N PHE A 295 -33.92 53.86 5.86
CA PHE A 295 -34.09 53.26 4.54
C PHE A 295 -35.40 52.47 4.45
N ALA A 296 -35.65 51.56 5.40
CA ALA A 296 -36.80 50.66 5.33
C ALA A 296 -38.13 51.42 5.40
N ASN A 297 -38.24 52.38 6.33
CA ASN A 297 -39.44 53.20 6.47
C ASN A 297 -39.64 54.16 5.29
N GLY A 298 -38.56 54.78 4.80
CA GLY A 298 -38.62 55.69 3.66
C GLY A 298 -38.95 54.98 2.35
N ALA A 299 -38.41 53.78 2.14
CA ALA A 299 -38.70 52.96 0.96
C ALA A 299 -40.13 52.40 0.97
N GLY A 300 -40.68 52.09 2.16
CA GLY A 300 -42.02 51.53 2.30
C GLY A 300 -43.18 52.46 1.93
N VAL A 301 -42.91 53.75 1.70
CA VAL A 301 -43.92 54.75 1.34
C VAL A 301 -43.82 55.25 -0.11
N LEU A 302 -42.85 54.74 -0.89
CA LEU A 302 -42.67 55.01 -2.33
C LEU A 302 -43.39 53.96 -3.18
#